data_AF-A0A8D8L2Q6-F1
#
_entry.id   AF-A0A8D8L2Q6-F1
#
_cell.length_a   1.000
_cell.length_b   1.000
_cell.length_c   1.000
_cell.angle_alpha   90.00
_cell.angle_beta   90.00
_cell.angle_gamma   90.00
#
_symmetry.space_group_name_H-M   'P 1'
#
loop_
_entity.id
_entity.type
_entity.pdbx_description
1 polymer ?
#
loop_
_entity_poly.entity_id
_entity_poly.type
_entity_poly.pdbx_seq_one_letter_code
_entity_poly.pdbx_strand_id
1 'polypeptide(L)'
;MEPAAFENGAKDRSTYGQLINVCVNHELNRSHNLSAYSEIEYCTRPERRINLDLLDLSFIAVSLLLIFLVMASSWFDHQLNLRQHEADHYRKNLACSKNMLFTAFSLKRNWHRLTGQSRDQLNEDLRFFQTIRFLTFCLVVMSHCWINYTITPVHNPYTLEQTYYSPARHAVINGGQILQTFFLFSGFLLSLHFFNTRTQLRGRSLGWGVVLVVVFYRFVRLTPVYAYVLLLHATWLAKFQDGPLWKRGVDPERYFCRKNWWTNLLYANNYVHVEEPCIQASWYLATDFQLFTLGMILVVAVVKYPRLKFKLYSLAAAVSFILPALVIYFGEFDGTFIVRLQ
;
A
#
# COMPACT_ATOMS: atom_id res chain seq x y z
N MET A 1 16.12 10.04 -15.05
CA MET A 1 15.94 10.11 -13.58
C MET A 1 16.08 11.56 -13.16
N GLU A 2 15.11 12.12 -12.43
CA GLU A 2 15.12 13.54 -12.03
C GLU A 2 16.37 13.85 -11.18
N PRO A 3 17.18 14.88 -11.50
CA PRO A 3 18.45 15.14 -10.80
C PRO A 3 18.33 15.38 -9.30
N ALA A 4 17.11 15.72 -8.83
CA ALA A 4 16.81 16.03 -7.43
C ALA A 4 16.45 14.80 -6.57
N ALA A 5 16.31 13.61 -7.16
CA ALA A 5 15.91 12.40 -6.43
C ALA A 5 16.98 11.89 -5.45
N PHE A 6 18.26 12.24 -5.67
CA PHE A 6 19.37 11.86 -4.82
C PHE A 6 20.02 13.08 -4.16
N GLU A 7 20.30 12.98 -2.86
CA GLU A 7 20.95 14.03 -2.10
C GLU A 7 22.34 14.35 -2.69
N ASN A 8 22.59 15.63 -3.01
CA ASN A 8 23.82 16.12 -3.66
C ASN A 8 24.13 15.58 -5.07
N GLY A 9 23.23 14.82 -5.72
CA GLY A 9 23.50 14.20 -7.02
C GLY A 9 23.98 15.19 -8.09
N ALA A 10 23.33 16.35 -8.23
CA ALA A 10 23.75 17.38 -9.18
C ALA A 10 25.15 17.97 -8.86
N LYS A 11 25.45 18.18 -7.57
CA LYS A 11 26.75 18.69 -7.12
C LYS A 11 27.85 17.66 -7.37
N ASP A 12 27.60 16.40 -7.08
CA ASP A 12 28.55 15.32 -7.29
C ASP A 12 28.83 15.11 -8.79
N ARG A 13 27.81 15.18 -9.66
CA ARG A 13 27.99 15.18 -11.13
C ARG A 13 28.84 16.34 -11.62
N SER A 14 28.55 17.55 -11.15
CA SER A 14 29.32 18.75 -11.51
C SER A 14 30.77 18.68 -11.04
N THR A 15 31.04 18.04 -9.90
CA THR A 15 32.37 18.03 -9.27
C THR A 15 33.23 16.88 -9.78
N TYR A 16 32.64 15.69 -9.91
CA TYR A 16 33.38 14.44 -10.14
C TYR A 16 32.99 13.73 -11.45
N GLY A 17 31.92 14.17 -12.14
CA GLY A 17 31.37 13.47 -13.30
C GLY A 17 32.38 13.27 -14.43
N GLN A 18 33.11 14.33 -14.80
CA GLN A 18 34.13 14.23 -15.85
C GLN A 18 35.27 13.28 -15.48
N LEU A 19 35.77 13.36 -14.24
CA LEU A 19 36.86 12.51 -13.75
C LEU A 19 36.45 11.03 -13.77
N ILE A 20 35.28 10.70 -13.22
CA ILE A 20 34.77 9.33 -13.21
C ILE A 20 34.56 8.83 -14.64
N ASN A 21 34.02 9.66 -15.52
CA ASN A 21 33.81 9.28 -16.92
C ASN A 21 35.13 8.93 -17.64
N VAL A 22 36.18 9.73 -17.43
CA VAL A 22 37.51 9.43 -17.97
C VAL A 22 38.09 8.14 -17.36
N CYS A 23 38.01 7.96 -16.05
CA CYS A 23 38.54 6.77 -15.38
C CYS A 23 37.85 5.49 -15.83
N VAL A 24 36.52 5.51 -15.95
CA VAL A 24 35.73 4.36 -16.42
C VAL A 24 36.08 4.02 -17.87
N ASN A 25 36.18 5.03 -18.75
CA ASN A 25 36.59 4.80 -20.14
C ASN A 25 38.02 4.30 -20.28
N HIS A 26 38.93 4.76 -19.42
CA HIS A 26 40.31 4.28 -19.41
C HIS A 26 40.35 2.78 -19.10
N GLU A 27 39.62 2.34 -18.07
CA GLU A 27 39.55 0.92 -17.70
C GLU A 27 38.87 0.09 -18.79
N LEU A 28 37.72 0.52 -19.30
CA LEU A 28 36.96 -0.18 -20.36
C LEU A 28 37.77 -0.34 -21.65
N ASN A 29 38.52 0.71 -22.03
CA ASN A 29 39.34 0.66 -23.23
C ASN A 29 40.52 -0.30 -23.02
N ARG A 30 41.16 -0.27 -21.84
CA ARG A 30 42.29 -1.15 -21.52
C ARG A 30 41.90 -2.63 -21.43
N SER A 31 40.77 -2.95 -20.80
CA SER A 31 40.36 -4.34 -20.54
C SER A 31 39.55 -4.95 -21.69
N HIS A 32 38.77 -4.14 -22.41
CA HIS A 32 37.79 -4.63 -23.38
C HIS A 32 37.81 -3.89 -24.73
N ASN A 33 38.67 -2.88 -24.92
CA ASN A 33 38.69 -2.02 -26.12
C ASN A 33 37.32 -1.35 -26.38
N LEU A 34 36.63 -0.96 -25.30
CA LEU A 34 35.31 -0.33 -25.35
C LEU A 34 35.35 1.11 -24.83
N SER A 35 34.37 1.90 -25.23
CA SER A 35 34.08 3.23 -24.67
C SER A 35 32.61 3.31 -24.26
N ALA A 36 32.33 4.03 -23.18
CA ALA A 36 30.98 4.19 -22.65
C ALA A 36 30.80 5.58 -22.01
N TYR A 37 29.57 6.06 -21.95
CA TYR A 37 29.24 7.22 -21.15
C TYR A 37 28.84 6.76 -19.74
N SER A 38 29.44 7.36 -18.70
CA SER A 38 29.04 7.12 -17.31
C SER A 38 28.57 8.41 -16.65
N GLU A 39 27.57 8.27 -15.80
CA GLU A 39 26.97 9.33 -15.00
C GLU A 39 26.86 8.88 -13.54
N ILE A 40 27.13 9.81 -12.63
CA ILE A 40 27.03 9.54 -11.19
C ILE A 40 25.56 9.60 -10.78
N GLU A 41 25.00 8.48 -10.32
CA GLU A 41 23.66 8.47 -9.73
C GLU A 41 23.65 9.13 -8.34
N TYR A 42 24.45 8.58 -7.43
CA TYR A 42 24.66 9.08 -6.07
C TYR A 42 26.05 8.66 -5.55
N CYS A 43 26.56 9.37 -4.56
CA CYS A 43 27.81 9.01 -3.88
C CYS A 43 27.56 8.63 -2.41
N THR A 44 28.22 7.56 -1.96
CA THR A 44 28.24 7.20 -0.52
C THR A 44 29.57 7.65 0.07
N ARG A 45 29.48 8.48 1.12
CA ARG A 45 30.64 9.04 1.84
C ARG A 45 30.77 8.35 3.20
N PRO A 46 31.99 8.21 3.76
CA PRO A 46 32.20 7.56 5.05
C PRO A 46 31.52 8.30 6.23
N GLU A 47 31.42 9.62 6.16
CA GLU A 47 30.63 10.41 7.12
C GLU A 47 29.23 10.69 6.58
N ARG A 48 28.22 9.99 7.11
CA ARG A 48 26.80 10.29 6.85
C ARG A 48 26.30 11.27 7.90
N ARG A 49 26.24 12.57 7.56
CA ARG A 49 25.53 13.55 8.40
C ARG A 49 24.03 13.38 8.20
N ILE A 50 23.33 12.90 9.22
CA ILE A 50 21.87 12.81 9.20
C ILE A 50 21.30 14.20 9.47
N ASN A 51 20.89 14.88 8.42
CA ASN A 51 20.16 16.13 8.55
C ASN A 51 18.69 15.81 8.87
N LEU A 52 18.22 16.23 10.04
CA LEU A 52 16.83 16.07 10.46
C LEU A 52 16.06 17.33 10.10
N ASP A 53 14.98 17.18 9.35
CA ASP A 53 14.04 18.25 9.07
C ASP A 53 12.76 18.14 9.91
N LEU A 54 11.82 19.07 9.69
CA LEU A 54 10.56 19.12 10.42
C LEU A 54 9.71 17.84 10.24
N LEU A 55 9.75 17.21 9.06
CA LEU A 55 9.01 15.96 8.81
C LEU A 55 9.67 14.79 9.56
N ASP A 56 11.00 14.74 9.59
CA ASP A 56 11.72 13.74 10.37
C ASP A 56 11.41 13.86 11.88
N LEU A 57 11.33 15.09 12.40
CA LEU A 57 10.94 15.35 13.78
C LEU A 57 9.47 15.01 14.05
N SER A 58 8.56 15.27 13.10
CA SER A 58 7.14 14.94 13.26
C SER A 58 6.92 13.44 13.33
N PHE A 59 7.67 12.64 12.56
CA PHE A 59 7.63 11.17 12.66
C PHE A 59 8.03 10.68 14.06
N ILE A 60 9.11 11.22 14.63
CA ILE A 60 9.54 10.87 15.99
C ILE A 60 8.45 11.26 17.00
N ALA A 61 7.94 12.49 16.91
CA ALA A 61 6.92 12.99 17.83
C ALA A 61 5.64 12.14 17.81
N VAL A 62 5.14 11.78 16.62
CA VAL A 62 3.97 10.90 16.45
C VAL A 62 4.27 9.50 16.99
N SER A 63 5.45 8.95 16.72
CA SER A 63 5.85 7.62 17.22
C SER A 63 5.91 7.59 18.74
N LEU A 64 6.53 8.60 19.37
CA LEU A 64 6.59 8.74 20.82
C LEU A 64 5.20 8.94 21.44
N LEU A 65 4.33 9.71 20.80
CA LEU A 65 2.94 9.87 21.23
C LEU A 65 2.19 8.53 21.21
N LEU A 66 2.34 7.74 20.14
CA LEU A 66 1.71 6.41 20.05
C LEU A 66 2.24 5.46 21.11
N ILE A 67 3.56 5.44 21.34
CA ILE A 67 4.18 4.63 22.40
C ILE A 67 3.63 5.07 23.76
N PHE A 68 3.55 6.37 24.03
CA PHE A 68 2.96 6.91 25.26
C PHE A 68 1.50 6.50 25.43
N LEU A 69 0.67 6.63 24.39
CA LEU A 69 -0.74 6.23 24.43
C LEU A 69 -0.89 4.73 24.72
N VAL A 70 -0.07 3.87 24.10
CA VAL A 70 -0.07 2.43 24.37
C VAL A 70 0.33 2.13 25.81
N MET A 71 1.40 2.76 26.32
CA MET A 71 1.83 2.57 27.71
C MET A 71 0.79 3.05 28.71
N ALA A 72 0.28 4.28 28.55
CA ALA A 72 -0.73 4.87 29.43
C ALA A 72 -2.05 4.08 29.42
N SER A 73 -2.52 3.69 28.23
CA SER A 73 -3.75 2.90 28.07
C SER A 73 -3.61 1.49 28.64
N SER A 74 -2.47 0.84 28.44
CA SER A 74 -2.18 -0.49 29.01
C SER A 74 -2.07 -0.45 30.53
N TRP A 75 -1.44 0.60 31.09
CA TRP A 75 -1.36 0.80 32.53
C TRP A 75 -2.73 1.06 33.13
N PHE A 76 -3.56 1.92 32.51
CA PHE A 76 -4.92 2.18 32.95
C PHE A 76 -5.81 0.91 32.93
N ASP A 77 -5.75 0.13 31.85
CA ASP A 77 -6.50 -1.13 31.74
C ASP A 77 -6.03 -2.17 32.78
N HIS A 78 -4.74 -2.19 33.09
CA HIS A 78 -4.19 -3.05 34.14
C HIS A 78 -4.69 -2.63 35.54
N GLN A 79 -4.73 -1.34 35.84
CA GLN A 79 -5.28 -0.83 37.11
C GLN A 79 -6.77 -1.15 37.25
N LEU A 80 -7.54 -1.06 36.16
CA LEU A 80 -8.94 -1.49 36.17
C LEU A 80 -9.07 -2.98 36.49
N ASN A 81 -8.24 -3.82 35.88
CA ASN A 81 -8.23 -5.25 36.15
C ASN A 81 -7.91 -5.56 37.62
N LEU A 82 -6.94 -4.85 38.22
CA LEU A 82 -6.60 -5.00 39.64
C LEU A 82 -7.76 -4.63 40.57
N ARG A 83 -8.58 -3.65 40.21
CA ARG A 83 -9.75 -3.25 41.02
C ARG A 83 -10.93 -4.21 40.90
N GLN A 84 -11.13 -4.78 39.71
CA GLN A 84 -12.29 -5.62 39.42
C GLN A 84 -12.04 -7.12 39.67
N HIS A 85 -10.78 -7.56 39.70
CA HIS A 85 -10.38 -8.96 39.88
C HIS A 85 -11.10 -9.97 38.96
N GLU A 86 -11.42 -9.56 37.73
CA GLU A 86 -12.06 -10.44 36.75
C GLU A 86 -11.02 -11.24 35.96
N ALA A 87 -11.15 -12.57 35.95
CA ALA A 87 -10.26 -13.46 35.18
C ALA A 87 -10.29 -13.17 33.65
N ASP A 88 -11.43 -12.72 33.11
CA ASP A 88 -11.65 -12.48 31.68
C ASP A 88 -11.69 -10.99 31.29
N HIS A 89 -11.17 -10.09 32.14
CA HIS A 89 -11.25 -8.63 31.98
C HIS A 89 -10.85 -8.13 30.58
N TYR A 90 -9.74 -8.64 30.04
CA TYR A 90 -9.20 -8.19 28.74
C TYR A 90 -9.98 -8.73 27.54
N ARG A 91 -10.83 -9.76 27.73
CA ARG A 91 -11.60 -10.40 26.65
C ARG A 91 -13.00 -9.81 26.49
N LYS A 92 -13.53 -9.13 27.51
CA LYS A 92 -14.87 -8.55 27.50
C LYS A 92 -14.84 -7.07 27.15
N ASN A 93 -15.88 -6.54 26.52
CA ASN A 93 -16.01 -5.09 26.37
C ASN A 93 -16.38 -4.45 27.72
N LEU A 94 -15.82 -3.27 27.98
CA LEU A 94 -16.10 -2.50 29.19
C LEU A 94 -17.47 -1.81 29.06
N ALA A 95 -18.26 -1.82 30.14
CA ALA A 95 -19.61 -1.25 30.13
C ALA A 95 -19.62 0.28 29.94
N CYS A 96 -18.59 0.98 30.43
CA CYS A 96 -18.49 2.44 30.32
C CYS A 96 -17.77 2.86 29.04
N SER A 97 -18.40 3.71 28.23
CA SER A 97 -17.81 4.25 26.99
C SER A 97 -16.51 5.03 27.24
N LYS A 98 -16.40 5.73 28.37
CA LYS A 98 -15.16 6.43 28.75
C LYS A 98 -14.01 5.44 28.98
N ASN A 99 -14.28 4.36 29.72
CA ASN A 99 -13.28 3.32 29.94
C ASN A 99 -12.90 2.61 28.64
N MET A 100 -13.85 2.42 27.72
CA MET A 100 -13.58 1.87 26.40
C MET A 100 -12.63 2.75 25.59
N LEU A 101 -12.80 4.07 25.65
CA LEU A 101 -11.90 5.03 24.99
C LEU A 101 -10.50 5.00 25.61
N PHE A 102 -10.40 5.07 26.94
CA PHE A 102 -9.10 5.05 27.64
C PHE A 102 -8.35 3.72 27.51
N THR A 103 -9.05 2.62 27.18
CA THR A 103 -8.45 1.30 26.96
C THR A 103 -8.28 0.97 25.47
N ALA A 104 -8.55 1.91 24.56
CA ALA A 104 -8.49 1.68 23.12
C ALA A 104 -7.08 1.30 22.62
N PHE A 105 -6.02 1.78 23.28
CA PHE A 105 -4.62 1.49 22.95
C PHE A 105 -3.99 0.43 23.88
N SER A 106 -4.78 -0.24 24.74
CA SER A 106 -4.27 -1.25 25.67
C SER A 106 -3.72 -2.46 24.90
N LEU A 107 -2.44 -2.73 25.09
CA LEU A 107 -1.72 -3.79 24.38
C LEU A 107 -2.30 -5.17 24.70
N LYS A 108 -2.53 -5.47 25.98
CA LYS A 108 -3.05 -6.78 26.43
C LYS A 108 -4.45 -7.05 25.85
N ARG A 109 -5.33 -6.05 25.92
CA ARG A 109 -6.71 -6.14 25.39
C ARG A 109 -6.71 -6.28 23.87
N ASN A 110 -5.93 -5.46 23.17
CA ASN A 110 -5.83 -5.54 21.71
C ASN A 110 -5.17 -6.85 21.25
N TRP A 111 -4.22 -7.40 22.00
CA TRP A 111 -3.64 -8.71 21.75
C TRP A 111 -4.69 -9.83 21.84
N HIS A 112 -5.53 -9.82 22.89
CA HIS A 112 -6.62 -10.79 23.01
C HIS A 112 -7.70 -10.61 21.94
N ARG A 113 -7.94 -9.39 21.47
CA ARG A 113 -8.86 -9.13 20.34
C ARG A 113 -8.26 -9.61 19.00
N LEU A 114 -6.96 -9.44 18.80
CA LEU A 114 -6.26 -9.83 17.58
C LEU A 114 -6.13 -11.35 17.45
N THR A 115 -5.84 -12.04 18.56
CA THR A 115 -5.63 -13.51 18.61
C THR A 115 -6.89 -14.28 18.99
N GLY A 116 -7.95 -13.58 19.39
CA GLY A 116 -9.22 -14.17 19.78
C GLY A 116 -9.99 -14.75 18.60
N GLN A 117 -10.76 -15.80 18.86
CA GLN A 117 -11.70 -16.33 17.88
C GLN A 117 -12.90 -15.37 17.75
N SER A 118 -13.32 -15.11 16.51
CA SER A 118 -14.57 -14.39 16.29
C SER A 118 -15.73 -15.22 16.83
N ARG A 119 -16.63 -14.56 17.58
CA ARG A 119 -17.87 -15.15 18.08
C ARG A 119 -19.06 -14.95 17.14
N ASP A 120 -18.85 -14.22 16.04
CA ASP A 120 -19.87 -13.98 15.02
C ASP A 120 -19.91 -15.15 14.03
N GLN A 121 -21.09 -15.74 13.86
CA GLN A 121 -21.31 -16.92 13.02
C GLN A 121 -20.96 -16.65 11.55
N LEU A 122 -21.20 -15.43 11.05
CA LEU A 122 -20.79 -15.05 9.70
C LEU A 122 -19.27 -15.10 9.52
N ASN A 123 -18.52 -14.64 10.52
CA ASN A 123 -17.06 -14.70 10.47
C ASN A 123 -16.56 -16.15 10.58
N GLU A 124 -17.29 -17.02 11.29
CA GLU A 124 -16.99 -18.45 11.37
C GLU A 124 -17.18 -19.13 9.99
N ASP A 125 -18.31 -18.88 9.33
CA ASP A 125 -18.61 -19.39 7.99
C ASP A 125 -17.59 -18.91 6.94
N LEU A 126 -17.07 -17.69 7.12
CA LEU A 126 -16.11 -17.07 6.20
C LEU A 126 -14.65 -17.26 6.62
N ARG A 127 -14.32 -18.14 7.59
CA ARG A 127 -12.94 -18.34 8.06
C ARG A 127 -11.97 -18.70 6.95
N PHE A 128 -12.40 -19.47 5.95
CA PHE A 128 -11.56 -19.87 4.82
C PHE A 128 -11.03 -18.67 4.01
N PHE A 129 -11.74 -17.53 3.99
CA PHE A 129 -11.25 -16.30 3.36
C PHE A 129 -9.94 -15.84 3.97
N GLN A 130 -9.75 -16.03 5.28
CA GLN A 130 -8.51 -15.63 5.94
C GLN A 130 -7.33 -16.49 5.46
N THR A 131 -7.54 -17.79 5.26
CA THR A 131 -6.54 -18.70 4.68
C THR A 131 -6.18 -18.28 3.26
N ILE A 132 -7.17 -18.00 2.41
CA ILE A 132 -6.90 -17.57 1.03
C ILE A 132 -6.17 -16.24 1.03
N ARG A 133 -6.61 -15.26 1.85
CA ARG A 133 -5.94 -13.97 2.00
C ARG A 133 -4.48 -14.11 2.41
N PHE A 134 -4.20 -14.97 3.38
CA PHE A 134 -2.83 -15.23 3.81
C PHE A 134 -1.98 -15.76 2.65
N LEU A 135 -2.47 -16.77 1.93
CA LEU A 135 -1.76 -17.33 0.77
C LEU A 135 -1.56 -16.29 -0.34
N THR A 136 -2.58 -15.51 -0.67
CA THR A 136 -2.47 -14.45 -1.70
C THR A 136 -1.52 -13.35 -1.26
N PHE A 137 -1.47 -12.98 0.02
CA PHE A 137 -0.48 -12.03 0.53
C PHE A 137 0.95 -12.57 0.38
N CYS A 138 1.19 -13.85 0.68
CA CYS A 138 2.50 -14.47 0.46
C CYS A 138 2.91 -14.42 -1.02
N LEU A 139 1.97 -14.70 -1.93
CA LEU A 139 2.21 -14.60 -3.37
C LEU A 139 2.53 -13.16 -3.80
N VAL A 140 1.82 -12.16 -3.27
CA VAL A 140 2.08 -10.74 -3.55
C VAL A 140 3.47 -10.34 -3.07
N VAL A 141 3.87 -10.73 -1.85
CA VAL A 141 5.22 -10.47 -1.33
C VAL A 141 6.27 -11.12 -2.22
N MET A 142 6.07 -12.37 -2.62
CA MET A 142 6.98 -13.08 -3.53
C MET A 142 7.09 -12.38 -4.89
N SER A 143 5.97 -11.95 -5.49
CA SER A 143 5.97 -11.17 -6.73
C SER A 143 6.72 -9.84 -6.58
N HIS A 144 6.56 -9.12 -5.48
CA HIS A 144 7.32 -7.88 -5.24
C HIS A 144 8.82 -8.12 -5.06
N CYS A 145 9.22 -9.17 -4.34
CA CYS A 145 10.63 -9.54 -4.22
C CYS A 145 11.21 -9.88 -5.60
N TRP A 146 10.46 -10.59 -6.44
CA TRP A 146 10.86 -10.92 -7.80
C TRP A 146 11.03 -9.66 -8.67
N ILE A 147 10.04 -8.75 -8.67
CA ILE A 147 10.12 -7.50 -9.43
C ILE A 147 11.35 -6.70 -9.01
N ASN A 148 11.65 -6.61 -7.71
CA ASN A 148 12.86 -5.93 -7.23
C ASN A 148 14.14 -6.56 -7.77
N TYR A 149 14.19 -7.89 -7.89
CA TYR A 149 15.32 -8.58 -8.52
C TYR A 149 15.45 -8.26 -10.01
N THR A 150 14.33 -8.12 -10.73
CA THR A 150 14.35 -7.83 -12.17
C THR A 150 14.78 -6.39 -12.53
N ILE A 151 14.61 -5.44 -11.62
CA ILE A 151 14.99 -4.02 -11.83
C ILE A 151 16.42 -3.71 -11.34
N THR A 152 17.08 -4.66 -10.68
CA THR A 152 18.48 -4.52 -10.28
C THR A 152 19.42 -4.98 -11.40
N PRO A 153 20.64 -4.40 -11.50
CA PRO A 153 21.61 -4.84 -12.50
C PRO A 153 21.89 -6.35 -12.41
N VAL A 154 21.68 -7.06 -13.51
CA VAL A 154 21.94 -8.51 -13.62
C VAL A 154 23.14 -8.76 -14.52
N HIS A 155 23.96 -9.76 -14.17
CA HIS A 155 25.13 -10.13 -14.98
C HIS A 155 24.75 -10.67 -16.36
N ASN A 156 23.61 -11.36 -16.47
CA ASN A 156 23.14 -11.93 -17.73
C ASN A 156 21.66 -11.57 -17.98
N PRO A 157 21.38 -10.56 -18.82
CA PRO A 157 20.00 -10.17 -19.13
C PRO A 157 19.23 -11.27 -19.88
N TYR A 158 19.92 -12.15 -20.61
CA TYR A 158 19.29 -13.25 -21.34
C TYR A 158 18.53 -14.22 -20.41
N THR A 159 19.05 -14.47 -19.21
CA THR A 159 18.36 -15.32 -18.22
C THR A 159 17.05 -14.68 -17.74
N LEU A 160 17.01 -13.35 -17.63
CA LEU A 160 15.79 -12.63 -17.30
C LEU A 160 14.78 -12.72 -18.46
N GLU A 161 15.23 -12.54 -19.69
CA GLU A 161 14.39 -12.68 -20.90
C GLU A 161 13.77 -14.09 -21.01
N GLN A 162 14.55 -15.14 -20.75
CA GLN A 162 14.07 -16.52 -20.71
C GLN A 162 12.95 -16.78 -19.69
N THR A 163 12.79 -15.89 -18.71
CA THR A 163 11.73 -15.99 -17.71
C THR A 163 10.35 -15.72 -18.34
N TYR A 164 10.25 -14.80 -19.30
CA TYR A 164 8.99 -14.45 -19.97
C TYR A 164 8.42 -15.60 -20.81
N TYR A 165 9.26 -16.52 -21.27
CA TYR A 165 8.83 -17.68 -22.07
C TYR A 165 8.22 -18.83 -21.25
N SER A 166 8.32 -18.78 -19.91
CA SER A 166 7.70 -19.81 -19.05
C SER A 166 6.36 -19.31 -18.53
N PRO A 167 5.24 -20.01 -18.82
CA PRO A 167 3.91 -19.59 -18.37
C PRO A 167 3.80 -19.42 -16.85
N ALA A 168 4.43 -20.32 -16.08
CA ALA A 168 4.41 -20.26 -14.62
C ALA A 168 5.12 -19.01 -14.08
N ARG A 169 6.30 -18.68 -14.62
CA ARG A 169 7.06 -17.50 -14.20
C ARG A 169 6.40 -16.21 -14.69
N HIS A 170 5.84 -16.25 -15.90
CA HIS A 170 5.08 -15.14 -16.46
C HIS A 170 3.81 -14.81 -15.65
N ALA A 171 3.15 -15.81 -15.06
CA ALA A 171 2.02 -15.58 -14.15
C ALA A 171 2.44 -14.85 -12.86
N VAL A 172 3.64 -15.13 -12.34
CA VAL A 172 4.20 -14.43 -11.16
C VAL A 172 4.60 -12.99 -11.49
N ILE A 173 5.15 -12.76 -12.69
CA ILE A 173 5.50 -11.42 -13.19
C ILE A 173 4.25 -10.55 -13.36
N ASN A 174 3.16 -11.12 -13.87
CA ASN A 174 1.86 -10.45 -13.96
C ASN A 174 1.10 -10.50 -12.61
N GLY A 175 1.82 -10.29 -11.50
CA GLY A 175 1.30 -10.37 -10.14
C GLY A 175 0.14 -9.42 -9.84
N GLY A 176 -0.08 -8.38 -10.67
CA GLY A 176 -1.27 -7.54 -10.64
C GLY A 176 -2.58 -8.34 -10.74
N GLN A 177 -2.57 -9.52 -11.39
CA GLN A 177 -3.75 -10.39 -11.46
C GLN A 177 -4.08 -11.04 -10.10
N ILE A 178 -3.09 -11.27 -9.25
CA ILE A 178 -3.30 -11.79 -7.88
C ILE A 178 -4.10 -10.79 -7.05
N LEU A 179 -3.93 -9.49 -7.31
CA LEU A 179 -4.66 -8.43 -6.60
C LEU A 179 -6.15 -8.41 -6.92
N GLN A 180 -6.57 -8.97 -8.06
CA GLN A 180 -7.99 -9.11 -8.41
C GLN A 180 -8.76 -9.96 -7.38
N THR A 181 -8.10 -10.93 -6.75
CA THR A 181 -8.70 -11.72 -5.67
C THR A 181 -9.08 -10.85 -4.46
N PHE A 182 -8.26 -9.85 -4.12
CA PHE A 182 -8.57 -8.93 -3.03
C PHE A 182 -9.75 -8.02 -3.38
N PHE A 183 -9.81 -7.49 -4.61
CA PHE A 183 -10.95 -6.67 -5.05
C PHE A 183 -12.25 -7.48 -5.09
N LEU A 184 -12.19 -8.72 -5.54
CA LEU A 184 -13.33 -9.66 -5.50
C LEU A 184 -13.81 -9.88 -4.06
N PHE A 185 -12.90 -10.12 -3.12
CA PHE A 185 -13.24 -10.28 -1.71
C PHE A 185 -13.84 -9.01 -1.10
N SER A 186 -13.32 -7.83 -1.43
CA SER A 186 -13.88 -6.54 -1.01
C SER A 186 -15.32 -6.39 -1.52
N GLY A 187 -15.59 -6.67 -2.80
CA GLY A 187 -16.92 -6.59 -3.39
C GLY A 187 -17.90 -7.62 -2.82
N PHE A 188 -17.44 -8.86 -2.61
CA PHE A 188 -18.24 -9.92 -2.00
C PHE A 188 -18.65 -9.59 -0.56
N LEU A 189 -17.70 -9.16 0.28
CA LEU A 189 -17.99 -8.78 1.67
C LEU A 189 -18.89 -7.54 1.74
N LEU A 190 -18.72 -6.60 0.82
CA LEU A 190 -19.63 -5.46 0.71
C LEU A 190 -21.06 -5.92 0.44
N SER A 191 -21.24 -6.82 -0.51
CA SER A 191 -22.55 -7.41 -0.85
C SER A 191 -23.17 -8.15 0.34
N LEU A 192 -22.41 -8.99 1.03
CA LEU A 192 -22.87 -9.70 2.23
C LEU A 192 -23.28 -8.76 3.34
N HIS A 193 -22.43 -7.78 3.67
CA HIS A 193 -22.73 -6.81 4.72
C HIS A 193 -23.98 -5.99 4.38
N PHE A 194 -24.14 -5.64 3.11
CA PHE A 194 -25.33 -4.99 2.61
C PHE A 194 -26.59 -5.86 2.77
N PHE A 195 -26.57 -7.13 2.37
CA PHE A 195 -27.72 -8.03 2.52
C PHE A 195 -28.10 -8.22 3.99
N ASN A 196 -27.11 -8.41 4.87
CA ASN A 196 -27.33 -8.53 6.32
C ASN A 196 -27.88 -7.24 6.94
N THR A 197 -27.40 -6.08 6.50
CA THR A 197 -27.92 -4.80 6.98
C THR A 197 -29.37 -4.59 6.51
N ARG A 198 -29.70 -5.01 5.29
CA ARG A 198 -31.05 -4.89 4.74
C ARG A 198 -32.06 -5.79 5.46
N THR A 199 -31.68 -7.02 5.80
CA THR A 199 -32.53 -7.93 6.59
C THR A 199 -32.78 -7.33 7.98
N GLN A 200 -31.76 -6.78 8.63
CA GLN A 200 -31.88 -6.11 9.93
C GLN A 200 -32.77 -4.85 9.87
N LEU A 201 -32.68 -4.06 8.81
CA LEU A 201 -33.49 -2.85 8.61
C LEU A 201 -34.92 -3.12 8.12
N ARG A 202 -35.36 -4.39 8.05
CA ARG A 202 -36.69 -4.81 7.55
C ARG A 202 -37.07 -4.18 6.20
N GLY A 203 -36.08 -3.96 5.33
CA GLY A 203 -36.31 -3.40 4.00
C GLY A 203 -36.66 -1.91 3.95
N ARG A 204 -36.39 -1.13 5.02
CA ARG A 204 -36.47 0.35 4.95
C ARG A 204 -35.57 0.89 3.83
N SER A 205 -36.00 1.98 3.20
CA SER A 205 -35.26 2.60 2.11
C SER A 205 -33.93 3.19 2.62
N LEU A 206 -32.85 2.87 1.91
CA LEU A 206 -31.54 3.49 2.16
C LEU A 206 -31.48 4.80 1.39
N GLY A 207 -31.21 5.90 2.10
CA GLY A 207 -30.93 7.19 1.48
C GLY A 207 -29.52 7.22 0.86
N TRP A 208 -29.31 8.10 -0.11
CA TRP A 208 -27.98 8.33 -0.70
C TRP A 208 -26.94 8.80 0.33
N GLY A 209 -27.37 9.45 1.41
CA GLY A 209 -26.49 9.86 2.52
C GLY A 209 -25.77 8.69 3.20
N VAL A 210 -26.30 7.46 3.13
CA VAL A 210 -25.62 6.27 3.65
C VAL A 210 -24.29 6.02 2.94
N VAL A 211 -24.22 6.31 1.64
CA VAL A 211 -22.96 6.18 0.88
C VAL A 211 -21.89 7.08 1.50
N LEU A 212 -22.20 8.37 1.70
CA LEU A 212 -21.27 9.33 2.28
C LEU A 212 -20.80 8.92 3.67
N VAL A 213 -21.74 8.50 4.53
CA VAL A 213 -21.44 8.06 5.90
C VAL A 213 -20.52 6.83 5.89
N VAL A 214 -20.84 5.80 5.10
CA VAL A 214 -20.06 4.56 5.04
C VAL A 214 -18.67 4.80 4.44
N VAL A 215 -18.58 5.59 3.38
CA VAL A 215 -17.30 5.98 2.75
C VAL A 215 -16.45 6.79 3.74
N PHE A 216 -17.05 7.73 4.47
CA PHE A 216 -16.37 8.50 5.50
C PHE A 216 -15.86 7.62 6.66
N TYR A 217 -16.67 6.68 7.16
CA TYR A 217 -16.22 5.72 8.17
C TYR A 217 -15.06 4.86 7.67
N ARG A 218 -15.09 4.42 6.40
CA ARG A 218 -13.99 3.67 5.80
C ARG A 218 -12.73 4.53 5.70
N PHE A 219 -12.87 5.80 5.30
CA PHE A 219 -11.76 6.76 5.24
C PHE A 219 -11.12 6.93 6.62
N VAL A 220 -11.89 7.28 7.65
CA VAL A 220 -11.39 7.45 9.02
C VAL A 220 -10.78 6.16 9.58
N ARG A 221 -11.25 4.99 9.15
CA ARG A 221 -10.69 3.69 9.57
C ARG A 221 -9.33 3.39 8.94
N LEU A 222 -9.13 3.71 7.66
CA LEU A 222 -7.93 3.30 6.91
C LEU A 222 -6.84 4.39 6.93
N THR A 223 -7.24 5.66 6.78
CA THR A 223 -6.32 6.79 6.60
C THR A 223 -5.32 6.96 7.75
N PRO A 224 -5.64 6.78 9.05
CA PRO A 224 -4.67 7.04 10.11
C PRO A 224 -3.43 6.13 10.04
N VAL A 225 -3.64 4.84 9.82
CA VAL A 225 -2.52 3.87 9.67
C VAL A 225 -1.77 4.15 8.38
N TYR A 226 -2.50 4.44 7.29
CA TYR A 226 -1.87 4.73 6.01
C TYR A 226 -1.02 6.01 6.05
N ALA A 227 -1.49 7.07 6.72
CA ALA A 227 -0.76 8.31 6.92
C ALA A 227 0.52 8.12 7.76
N TYR A 228 0.50 7.24 8.75
CA TYR A 228 1.71 6.90 9.51
C TYR A 228 2.75 6.19 8.64
N VAL A 229 2.33 5.23 7.81
CA VAL A 229 3.20 4.56 6.84
C VAL A 229 3.73 5.55 5.79
N LEU A 230 2.86 6.42 5.26
CA LEU A 230 3.25 7.51 4.36
C LEU A 230 4.36 8.38 4.95
N LEU A 231 4.18 8.79 6.22
CA LEU A 231 5.17 9.60 6.92
C LEU A 231 6.49 8.85 7.09
N LEU A 232 6.47 7.55 7.39
CA LEU A 232 7.66 6.70 7.45
C LEU A 232 8.43 6.70 6.12
N HIS A 233 7.75 6.44 5.00
CA HIS A 233 8.37 6.43 3.67
C HIS A 233 8.91 7.80 3.26
N ALA A 234 8.22 8.89 3.64
CA ALA A 234 8.69 10.25 3.41
C ALA A 234 9.89 10.68 4.28
N THR A 235 10.28 9.92 5.31
CA THR A 235 11.24 10.40 6.33
C THR A 235 12.32 9.38 6.69
N TRP A 236 11.99 8.43 7.56
CA TRP A 236 12.91 7.55 8.26
C TRP A 236 13.27 6.30 7.49
N LEU A 237 12.45 5.87 6.53
CA LEU A 237 12.75 4.67 5.73
C LEU A 237 14.13 4.79 5.04
N ALA A 238 14.45 5.96 4.48
CA ALA A 238 15.74 6.22 3.85
C ALA A 238 16.96 6.13 4.80
N LYS A 239 16.71 6.16 6.12
CA LYS A 239 17.72 6.16 7.19
C LYS A 239 17.87 4.81 7.88
N PHE A 240 16.99 3.83 7.62
CA PHE A 240 17.02 2.52 8.30
C PHE A 240 18.11 1.57 7.81
N GLN A 241 18.59 1.74 6.58
CA GLN A 241 19.65 0.89 6.02
C GLN A 241 20.65 1.73 5.21
N ASP A 242 21.85 1.17 5.03
CA ASP A 242 22.98 1.75 4.30
C ASP A 242 23.46 0.83 3.16
N GLY A 243 22.63 -0.14 2.75
CA GLY A 243 22.97 -1.07 1.68
C GLY A 243 23.19 -0.35 0.33
N PRO A 244 24.05 -0.89 -0.56
CA PRO A 244 24.38 -0.25 -1.84
C PRO A 244 23.14 -0.05 -2.72
N LEU A 245 22.17 -0.97 -2.71
CA LEU A 245 20.93 -0.82 -3.49
C LEU A 245 19.83 -0.06 -2.74
N TRP A 246 19.99 0.20 -1.43
CA TRP A 246 18.95 0.81 -0.62
C TRP A 246 18.64 2.22 -1.14
N LYS A 247 19.65 3.10 -1.16
CA LYS A 247 19.50 4.50 -1.63
C LYS A 247 18.86 4.61 -3.00
N ARG A 248 19.25 3.73 -3.94
CA ARG A 248 18.69 3.67 -5.30
C ARG A 248 17.16 3.50 -5.30
N GLY A 249 16.61 2.75 -4.36
CA GLY A 249 15.17 2.54 -4.23
C GLY A 249 14.47 3.59 -3.36
N VAL A 250 14.98 3.82 -2.15
CA VAL A 250 14.26 4.61 -1.13
C VAL A 250 14.43 6.12 -1.25
N ASP A 251 15.52 6.62 -1.82
CA ASP A 251 15.70 8.08 -1.96
C ASP A 251 14.73 8.68 -2.99
N PRO A 252 14.56 8.09 -4.20
CA PRO A 252 13.51 8.52 -5.12
C PRO A 252 12.12 8.40 -4.50
N GLU A 253 11.81 7.29 -3.82
CA GLU A 253 10.51 7.12 -3.16
C GLU A 253 10.27 8.19 -2.09
N ARG A 254 11.27 8.49 -1.25
CA ARG A 254 11.21 9.59 -0.27
C ARG A 254 10.94 10.94 -0.94
N TYR A 255 11.64 11.23 -2.04
CA TYR A 255 11.46 12.47 -2.80
C TYR A 255 10.03 12.59 -3.34
N PHE A 256 9.54 11.54 -4.03
CA PHE A 256 8.17 11.51 -4.57
C PHE A 256 7.13 11.58 -3.46
N CYS A 257 7.35 10.91 -2.32
CA CYS A 257 6.44 11.03 -1.18
C CYS A 257 6.39 12.42 -0.60
N ARG A 258 7.50 13.15 -0.51
CA ARG A 258 7.47 14.54 -0.03
C ARG A 258 6.77 15.48 -1.00
N LYS A 259 6.87 15.23 -2.30
CA LYS A 259 6.22 16.01 -3.37
C LYS A 259 4.73 15.70 -3.49
N ASN A 260 4.37 14.43 -3.47
CA ASN A 260 3.07 13.90 -3.90
C ASN A 260 2.25 13.23 -2.77
N TRP A 261 2.62 13.35 -1.49
CA TRP A 261 1.95 12.70 -0.34
C TRP A 261 0.42 12.82 -0.33
N TRP A 262 -0.11 13.95 -0.78
CA TRP A 262 -1.54 14.25 -0.74
C TRP A 262 -2.34 13.33 -1.66
N THR A 263 -1.75 12.83 -2.76
CA THR A 263 -2.44 11.93 -3.69
C THR A 263 -2.77 10.60 -3.01
N ASN A 264 -1.89 10.10 -2.16
CA ASN A 264 -2.08 8.90 -1.35
C ASN A 264 -3.21 9.10 -0.33
N LEU A 265 -3.22 10.22 0.41
CA LEU A 265 -4.26 10.47 1.41
C LEU A 265 -5.64 10.71 0.79
N LEU A 266 -5.71 11.20 -0.45
CA LEU A 266 -6.95 11.30 -1.22
C LEU A 266 -7.32 10.02 -1.96
N TYR A 267 -6.52 8.94 -1.86
CA TYR A 267 -6.71 7.69 -2.59
C TYR A 267 -6.81 7.91 -4.11
N ALA A 268 -5.97 8.80 -4.65
CA ALA A 268 -5.91 9.17 -6.07
C ALA A 268 -4.52 8.94 -6.69
N ASN A 269 -3.58 8.35 -5.94
CA ASN A 269 -2.21 8.09 -6.39
C ASN A 269 -2.10 7.06 -7.53
N ASN A 270 -3.19 6.40 -7.90
CA ASN A 270 -3.27 5.53 -9.07
C ASN A 270 -3.61 6.27 -10.38
N TYR A 271 -3.98 7.55 -10.32
CA TYR A 271 -4.28 8.39 -11.49
C TYR A 271 -3.47 9.68 -11.55
N VAL A 272 -3.04 10.21 -10.41
CA VAL A 272 -2.32 11.48 -10.31
C VAL A 272 -0.84 11.22 -10.08
N HIS A 273 0.02 11.84 -10.90
CA HIS A 273 1.49 11.70 -10.85
C HIS A 273 1.97 10.24 -10.88
N VAL A 274 1.39 9.42 -11.77
CA VAL A 274 1.67 7.97 -11.89
C VAL A 274 3.14 7.67 -12.21
N GLU A 275 3.84 8.60 -12.89
CA GLU A 275 5.27 8.48 -13.20
C GLU A 275 6.19 8.78 -12.00
N GLU A 276 5.66 9.46 -10.97
CA GLU A 276 6.37 9.84 -9.75
C GLU A 276 5.60 9.34 -8.50
N PRO A 277 5.40 8.02 -8.37
CA PRO A 277 4.51 7.47 -7.36
C PRO A 277 5.13 7.56 -5.96
N CYS A 278 4.33 8.02 -4.98
CA CYS A 278 4.66 7.82 -3.58
C CYS A 278 4.12 6.46 -3.11
N ILE A 279 4.99 5.62 -2.56
CA ILE A 279 4.69 4.23 -2.16
C ILE A 279 4.03 3.48 -3.32
N GLN A 280 4.82 2.99 -4.27
CA GLN A 280 4.29 2.36 -5.48
C GLN A 280 3.28 1.25 -5.14
N ALA A 281 3.58 0.40 -4.16
CA ALA A 281 2.69 -0.68 -3.73
C ALA A 281 1.31 -0.20 -3.22
N SER A 282 1.12 1.08 -2.90
CA SER A 282 -0.14 1.60 -2.36
C SER A 282 -1.23 1.87 -3.40
N TRP A 283 -0.95 1.71 -4.70
CA TRP A 283 -1.93 1.90 -5.76
C TRP A 283 -3.19 1.03 -5.58
N TYR A 284 -3.02 -0.21 -5.08
CA TYR A 284 -4.17 -1.11 -4.88
C TYR A 284 -5.13 -0.58 -3.82
N LEU A 285 -4.61 0.14 -2.83
CA LEU A 285 -5.40 0.70 -1.74
C LEU A 285 -6.29 1.85 -2.25
N ALA A 286 -5.77 2.68 -3.17
CA ALA A 286 -6.56 3.67 -3.90
C ALA A 286 -7.67 3.01 -4.74
N THR A 287 -7.31 2.01 -5.53
CA THR A 287 -8.27 1.26 -6.35
C THR A 287 -9.36 0.60 -5.50
N ASP A 288 -9.00 -0.05 -4.39
CA ASP A 288 -9.96 -0.68 -3.47
C ASP A 288 -10.93 0.34 -2.83
N PHE A 289 -10.44 1.52 -2.46
CA PHE A 289 -11.30 2.59 -1.94
C PHE A 289 -12.27 3.14 -2.99
N GLN A 290 -11.80 3.34 -4.22
CA GLN A 290 -12.60 3.80 -5.36
C GLN A 290 -13.66 2.75 -5.75
N LEU A 291 -13.26 1.49 -5.92
CA LEU A 291 -14.16 0.38 -6.26
C LEU A 291 -15.19 0.14 -5.16
N PHE A 292 -14.81 0.27 -3.88
CA PHE A 292 -15.78 0.20 -2.78
C PHE A 292 -16.82 1.32 -2.85
N THR A 293 -16.37 2.55 -3.15
CA THR A 293 -17.27 3.70 -3.27
C THR A 293 -18.25 3.49 -4.42
N LEU A 294 -17.77 3.05 -5.59
CA LEU A 294 -18.62 2.69 -6.73
C LEU A 294 -19.56 1.52 -6.41
N GLY A 295 -19.07 0.49 -5.71
CA GLY A 295 -19.86 -0.64 -5.25
C GLY A 295 -21.00 -0.21 -4.31
N MET A 296 -20.73 0.71 -3.38
CA MET A 296 -21.75 1.27 -2.48
C MET A 296 -22.81 2.06 -3.26
N ILE A 297 -22.39 2.87 -4.23
CA ILE A 297 -23.32 3.61 -5.11
C ILE A 297 -24.21 2.62 -5.88
N LEU A 298 -23.62 1.59 -6.48
CA LEU A 298 -24.34 0.57 -7.24
C LEU A 298 -25.37 -0.16 -6.36
N VAL A 299 -24.96 -0.58 -5.16
CA VAL A 299 -25.83 -1.24 -4.20
C VAL A 299 -27.01 -0.36 -3.80
N VAL A 300 -26.78 0.91 -3.45
CA VAL A 300 -27.87 1.85 -3.12
C VAL A 300 -28.77 2.12 -4.32
N ALA A 301 -28.22 2.25 -5.52
CA ALA A 301 -28.99 2.42 -6.75
C ALA A 301 -29.93 1.23 -7.01
N VAL A 302 -29.42 -0.01 -6.87
CA VAL A 302 -30.22 -1.23 -7.07
C VAL A 302 -31.35 -1.34 -6.05
N VAL A 303 -31.13 -0.91 -4.80
CA VAL A 303 -32.18 -0.87 -3.76
C VAL A 303 -33.26 0.14 -4.08
N LYS A 304 -32.85 1.34 -4.48
CA LYS A 304 -33.77 2.45 -4.74
C LYS A 304 -34.55 2.25 -6.04
N TYR A 305 -33.92 1.61 -7.03
CA TYR A 305 -34.47 1.36 -8.37
C TYR A 305 -34.48 -0.13 -8.73
N PRO A 306 -35.27 -0.98 -8.03
CA PRO A 306 -35.24 -2.42 -8.22
C PRO A 306 -35.63 -2.87 -9.63
N ARG A 307 -36.45 -2.08 -10.34
CA ARG A 307 -36.82 -2.32 -11.75
C ARG A 307 -35.62 -2.19 -12.71
N LEU A 308 -34.60 -1.43 -12.32
CA LEU A 308 -33.41 -1.19 -13.14
C LEU A 308 -32.23 -2.11 -12.77
N LYS A 309 -32.40 -3.03 -11.81
CA LYS A 309 -31.29 -3.84 -11.27
C LYS A 309 -30.47 -4.54 -12.36
N PHE A 310 -31.11 -5.19 -13.33
CA PHE A 310 -30.43 -5.91 -14.39
C PHE A 310 -29.68 -4.95 -15.30
N LYS A 311 -30.29 -3.81 -15.65
CA LYS A 311 -29.64 -2.76 -16.46
C LYS A 311 -28.41 -2.18 -15.76
N LEU A 312 -28.51 -1.91 -14.46
CA LEU A 312 -27.40 -1.38 -13.65
C LEU A 312 -26.23 -2.37 -13.57
N TYR A 313 -26.50 -3.65 -13.32
CA TYR A 313 -25.45 -4.68 -13.30
C TYR A 313 -24.85 -4.93 -14.69
N SER A 314 -25.67 -4.98 -15.74
CA SER A 314 -25.17 -5.11 -17.11
C SER A 314 -24.31 -3.93 -17.52
N LEU A 315 -24.68 -2.70 -17.13
CA LEU A 315 -23.88 -1.51 -17.36
C LEU A 315 -22.55 -1.57 -16.61
N ALA A 316 -22.57 -1.93 -15.32
CA ALA A 316 -21.36 -2.07 -14.53
C ALA A 316 -20.40 -3.13 -15.11
N ALA A 317 -20.94 -4.27 -15.55
CA ALA A 317 -20.17 -5.30 -16.23
C ALA A 317 -19.59 -4.78 -17.55
N ALA A 318 -20.40 -4.15 -18.40
CA ALA A 318 -19.92 -3.57 -19.66
C ALA A 318 -18.79 -2.56 -19.43
N VAL A 319 -18.94 -1.64 -18.47
CA VAL A 319 -17.90 -0.65 -18.12
C VAL A 319 -16.62 -1.34 -17.64
N SER A 320 -16.72 -2.40 -16.84
CA SER A 320 -15.55 -3.13 -16.33
C SER A 320 -14.71 -3.83 -17.41
N PHE A 321 -15.30 -4.16 -18.56
CA PHE A 321 -14.57 -4.75 -19.70
C PHE A 321 -14.17 -3.70 -20.74
N ILE A 322 -15.09 -2.80 -21.10
CA ILE A 322 -14.88 -1.82 -22.17
C ILE A 322 -13.84 -0.79 -21.73
N LEU A 323 -13.93 -0.26 -20.51
CA LEU A 323 -13.04 0.82 -20.09
C LEU A 323 -11.56 0.39 -20.09
N PRO A 324 -11.16 -0.76 -19.49
CA PRO A 324 -9.78 -1.23 -19.60
C PRO A 324 -9.37 -1.52 -21.04
N ALA A 325 -10.26 -2.09 -21.86
CA ALA A 325 -9.94 -2.36 -23.26
C ALA A 325 -9.64 -1.07 -24.05
N LEU A 326 -10.43 -0.01 -23.84
CA LEU A 326 -10.19 1.30 -24.46
C LEU A 326 -8.90 1.94 -23.95
N VAL A 327 -8.62 1.85 -22.65
CA VAL A 327 -7.37 2.38 -22.06
C VAL A 327 -6.15 1.66 -22.62
N ILE A 328 -6.20 0.32 -22.74
CA ILE A 328 -5.12 -0.47 -23.33
C ILE A 328 -4.92 -0.10 -24.80
N TYR A 329 -6.02 -0.01 -25.57
CA TYR A 329 -5.96 0.28 -27.00
C TYR A 329 -5.43 1.69 -27.29
N PHE A 330 -6.00 2.72 -26.66
CA PHE A 330 -5.59 4.11 -26.91
C PHE A 330 -4.30 4.51 -26.20
N GLY A 331 -3.96 3.86 -25.09
CA GLY A 331 -2.71 4.07 -24.39
C GLY A 331 -1.54 3.28 -24.99
N GLU A 332 -1.79 2.48 -26.03
CA GLU A 332 -0.78 1.60 -26.66
C GLU A 332 -0.02 0.74 -25.63
N PHE A 333 -0.72 0.31 -24.58
CA PHE A 333 -0.12 -0.47 -23.51
C PHE A 333 0.11 -1.92 -23.94
N ASP A 334 1.24 -2.48 -23.53
CA ASP A 334 1.49 -3.91 -23.65
C ASP A 334 0.42 -4.69 -22.87
N GLY A 335 -0.08 -5.79 -23.43
CA GLY A 335 -1.08 -6.64 -22.76
C GLY A 335 -0.56 -7.36 -21.51
N THR A 336 0.74 -7.26 -21.23
CA THR A 336 1.44 -7.85 -20.09
C THR A 336 2.44 -6.86 -19.52
N PHE A 337 2.78 -7.01 -18.25
CA PHE A 337 3.83 -6.20 -17.64
C PHE A 337 5.21 -6.67 -18.14
N ILE A 338 5.87 -5.85 -18.97
CA ILE A 338 7.22 -6.11 -19.50
C ILE A 338 8.20 -5.14 -18.85
N VAL A 339 9.17 -5.68 -18.11
CA VAL A 339 10.32 -4.90 -17.62
C VAL A 339 11.26 -4.70 -18.80
N ARG A 340 11.29 -3.48 -19.34
CA ARG A 340 12.27 -3.09 -20.36
C ARG A 340 13.55 -2.66 -19.64
N LEU A 341 14.68 -3.25 -20.02
CA LEU A 341 15.99 -2.80 -19.59
C LEU A 341 16.20 -1.39 -20.18
N GLN A 342 16.31 -0.37 -19.32
CA GLN A 342 16.68 0.98 -19.72
C GLN A 342 18.20 1.14 -19.69
#